data_AF-A0A6I2VIX5-F1
#
_entry.id   AF-A0A6I2VIX5-F1
#
_cell.length_a   1.000
_cell.length_b   1.000
_cell.length_c   1.000
_cell.angle_alpha   90.00
_cell.angle_beta   90.00
_cell.angle_gamma   90.00
#
_symmetry.space_group_name_H-M   'P 1'
#
loop_
_entity.id
_entity.type
_entity.pdbx_description
1 polymer ?
#
loop_
_entity_poly.entity_id
_entity_poly.type
_entity_poly.pdbx_seq_one_letter_code
_entity_poly.pdbx_strand_id
1 'polypeptide(L)'
;MCSTPLGSRSGCRSHGQASGLTTVHYWSMTRRSLVVLASGVVAATLVLSACAPNTTVMAPGAASARTVSVAATGTADATPDAARASITIETTDPASAQAAQEAAAAATTVVLDGLKVAGVDEKDIATQAVNVGPAYDYTSEGGQTLIGYRATQTLTVTLRDLATAGATLDSVVNAAGNAVRIDSLEPF
;
A
#
# COMPACT_ATOMS: atom_id res chain seq x y z
N MET A 1 15.23 9.89 15.61
CA MET A 1 16.23 9.34 16.54
C MET A 1 16.06 10.02 17.89
N CYS A 2 15.60 9.29 18.90
CA CYS A 2 15.79 9.65 20.31
C CYS A 2 15.74 8.35 21.12
N SER A 3 16.68 8.28 22.05
CA SER A 3 17.31 7.10 22.63
C SER A 3 16.55 6.49 23.80
N THR A 4 16.73 5.17 23.94
CA THR A 4 16.41 4.29 25.08
C THR A 4 17.02 4.81 26.40
N PRO A 5 16.56 4.28 27.56
CA PRO A 5 17.42 3.27 28.19
C PRO A 5 16.68 2.06 28.81
N LEU A 6 17.41 0.94 28.80
CA LEU A 6 17.18 -0.31 29.53
C LEU A 6 17.50 -0.18 31.03
N GLY A 7 16.90 -1.07 31.85
CA GLY A 7 17.42 -1.51 33.14
C GLY A 7 16.31 -1.85 34.13
N SER A 8 15.73 -3.06 34.14
CA SER A 8 16.23 -4.28 34.80
C SER A 8 16.61 -4.12 36.27
N ARG A 9 15.78 -4.67 37.18
CA ARG A 9 16.18 -5.51 38.33
C ARG A 9 14.97 -6.03 39.13
N SER A 10 14.96 -7.36 39.35
CA SER A 10 14.53 -8.12 40.56
C SER A 10 13.26 -7.65 41.30
N GLY A 11 12.17 -8.41 41.41
CA GLY A 11 12.10 -9.79 41.89
C GLY A 11 12.00 -9.83 43.42
N CYS A 12 10.80 -10.02 43.99
CA CYS A 12 10.62 -10.76 45.25
C CYS A 12 9.14 -11.06 45.56
N ARG A 13 8.99 -12.01 46.47
CA ARG A 13 7.89 -12.96 46.71
C ARG A 13 7.10 -12.56 47.97
N SER A 14 6.00 -13.28 48.21
CA SER A 14 5.32 -13.52 49.51
C SER A 14 4.12 -12.60 49.81
N HIS A 15 2.91 -13.20 49.91
CA HIS A 15 2.22 -13.64 51.15
C HIS A 15 1.73 -12.48 52.01
N GLY A 16 0.46 -12.50 52.38
CA GLY A 16 0.01 -11.64 53.47
C GLY A 16 -1.49 -11.44 53.52
N GLN A 17 -2.14 -12.30 54.28
CA GLN A 17 -3.55 -12.38 54.58
C GLN A 17 -4.01 -11.29 55.56
N ALA A 18 -5.31 -10.98 55.49
CA ALA A 18 -6.21 -10.44 56.53
C ALA A 18 -5.94 -9.04 57.12
N SER A 19 -7.00 -8.24 57.20
CA SER A 19 -7.75 -8.03 58.46
C SER A 19 -8.88 -7.03 58.22
N GLY A 20 -10.10 -7.42 58.61
CA GLY A 20 -11.26 -6.52 58.64
C GLY A 20 -11.26 -5.60 59.86
N LEU A 21 -12.25 -4.71 59.90
CA LEU A 21 -13.02 -4.26 61.08
C LEU A 21 -13.96 -3.13 60.60
N THR A 22 -15.24 -3.42 60.39
CA THR A 22 -16.34 -3.16 61.33
C THR A 22 -16.66 -1.68 61.51
N THR A 23 -17.88 -1.26 61.14
CA THR A 23 -18.70 -0.40 62.01
C THR A 23 -20.17 -0.64 61.70
N VAL A 24 -20.89 -0.95 62.77
CA VAL A 24 -22.30 -1.26 62.91
C VAL A 24 -23.07 0.04 63.00
N HIS A 25 -24.22 0.15 62.32
CA HIS A 25 -25.29 1.02 62.79
C HIS A 25 -26.61 0.25 62.88
N TYR A 26 -27.05 0.21 64.13
CA TYR A 26 -28.17 -0.46 64.72
C TYR A 26 -29.42 0.41 64.55
N TRP A 27 -30.52 -0.15 64.07
CA TRP A 27 -31.83 0.28 64.56
C TRP A 27 -32.76 -0.91 64.70
N SER A 28 -32.79 -1.40 65.93
CA SER A 28 -33.89 -2.13 66.53
C SER A 28 -35.21 -1.38 66.36
N MET A 29 -36.31 -2.09 66.07
CA MET A 29 -37.43 -2.13 67.03
C MET A 29 -38.53 -3.09 66.56
N THR A 30 -38.79 -4.11 67.40
CA THR A 30 -40.12 -4.63 67.79
C THR A 30 -41.03 -5.29 66.72
N ARG A 31 -41.61 -6.47 66.91
CA ARG A 31 -42.15 -7.16 68.11
C ARG A 31 -42.25 -8.67 67.78
N ARG A 32 -41.64 -9.55 68.59
CA ARG A 32 -42.30 -10.37 69.63
C ARG A 32 -43.43 -11.26 69.10
N SER A 33 -43.19 -12.57 68.95
CA SER A 33 -43.62 -13.61 69.92
C SER A 33 -43.69 -15.00 69.29
N LEU A 34 -43.22 -16.00 70.07
CA LEU A 34 -43.42 -17.47 69.92
C LEU A 34 -42.60 -18.12 68.78
N VAL A 35 -41.41 -18.70 68.95
CA VAL A 35 -40.90 -19.65 69.96
C VAL A 35 -41.80 -20.89 70.11
N VAL A 36 -41.25 -21.98 69.57
CA VAL A 36 -41.50 -23.40 69.87
C VAL A 36 -42.77 -23.98 69.27
N LEU A 37 -42.59 -24.75 68.19
CA LEU A 37 -42.84 -26.19 68.20
C LEU A 37 -42.18 -26.84 66.98
N ALA A 38 -41.72 -28.08 67.18
CA ALA A 38 -41.25 -29.03 66.17
C ALA A 38 -39.79 -28.93 65.73
N SER A 39 -38.88 -29.04 66.71
CA SER A 39 -37.70 -29.91 66.59
C SER A 39 -38.10 -31.23 65.92
N GLY A 40 -37.61 -31.50 64.70
CA GLY A 40 -37.93 -32.74 64.00
C GLY A 40 -37.42 -32.87 62.56
N VAL A 41 -37.01 -31.78 61.91
CA VAL A 41 -36.70 -31.80 60.47
C VAL A 41 -35.28 -31.30 60.19
N VAL A 42 -34.30 -31.70 61.00
CA VAL A 42 -32.87 -31.40 60.76
C VAL A 42 -32.07 -32.66 60.40
N ALA A 43 -32.68 -33.85 60.45
CA ALA A 43 -32.02 -35.13 60.10
C ALA A 43 -32.35 -35.65 58.68
N ALA A 44 -33.11 -34.91 57.87
CA ALA A 44 -33.59 -35.37 56.55
C ALA A 44 -33.03 -34.59 55.35
N THR A 45 -32.12 -33.63 55.54
CA THR A 45 -31.58 -32.79 54.46
C THR A 45 -30.32 -33.34 53.79
N LEU A 46 -29.81 -34.51 54.22
CA LEU A 46 -28.59 -35.12 53.70
C LEU A 46 -28.80 -36.32 52.74
N VAL A 47 -30.04 -36.68 52.43
CA VAL A 47 -30.37 -37.82 51.54
C VAL A 47 -31.26 -37.38 50.38
N LEU A 48 -30.94 -36.26 49.74
CA LEU A 48 -31.66 -35.84 48.52
C LEU A 48 -30.73 -35.20 47.47
N SER A 49 -29.47 -35.64 47.43
CA SER A 49 -28.47 -35.15 46.47
C SER A 49 -28.21 -36.10 45.30
N ALA A 50 -29.10 -37.08 45.06
CA ALA A 50 -28.84 -38.20 44.12
C ALA A 50 -29.82 -38.32 42.93
N CYS A 51 -30.83 -37.45 42.80
CA CYS A 51 -31.76 -37.47 41.65
C CYS A 51 -32.00 -36.06 41.11
N ALA A 52 -30.95 -35.41 40.59
CA ALA A 52 -31.15 -34.28 39.69
C ALA A 52 -31.39 -34.85 38.27
N PRO A 53 -32.46 -34.46 37.56
CA PRO A 53 -32.64 -34.85 36.17
C PRO A 53 -31.58 -34.16 35.30
N ASN A 54 -30.74 -34.97 34.65
CA ASN A 54 -29.81 -34.50 33.62
C ASN A 54 -30.62 -34.04 32.41
N THR A 55 -30.99 -32.75 32.39
CA THR A 55 -31.63 -32.13 31.22
C THR A 55 -30.55 -31.83 30.19
N THR A 56 -30.42 -32.69 29.19
CA THR A 56 -29.62 -32.40 28.00
C THR A 56 -30.36 -31.37 27.16
N VAL A 57 -29.95 -30.11 27.24
CA VAL A 57 -30.44 -29.07 26.32
C VAL A 57 -29.86 -29.36 24.95
N MET A 58 -30.68 -29.88 24.04
CA MET A 58 -30.33 -30.05 22.63
C MET A 58 -30.14 -28.65 22.03
N ALA A 59 -28.91 -28.32 21.61
CA ALA A 59 -28.65 -27.08 20.91
C ALA A 59 -29.53 -27.00 19.64
N PRO A 60 -30.16 -25.86 19.33
CA PRO A 60 -30.95 -25.74 18.11
C PRO A 60 -30.05 -26.00 16.91
N GLY A 61 -30.43 -26.98 16.08
CA GLY A 61 -29.71 -27.33 14.86
C GLY A 61 -29.51 -26.09 14.00
N ALA A 62 -28.28 -25.91 13.49
CA ALA A 62 -27.88 -24.76 12.70
C ALA A 62 -28.92 -24.45 11.63
N ALA A 63 -29.65 -23.33 11.80
CA ALA A 63 -30.61 -22.87 10.84
C ALA A 63 -29.89 -22.66 9.51
N SER A 64 -30.34 -23.35 8.45
CA SER A 64 -29.81 -23.16 7.10
C SER A 64 -29.92 -21.67 6.74
N ALA A 65 -28.77 -21.01 6.60
CA ALA A 65 -28.70 -19.59 6.32
C ALA A 65 -29.39 -19.30 4.99
N ARG A 66 -30.42 -18.44 5.01
CA ARG A 66 -31.10 -17.99 3.79
C ARG A 66 -30.32 -16.82 3.20
N THR A 67 -29.54 -17.10 2.17
CA THR A 67 -28.68 -16.11 1.51
C THR A 67 -29.24 -15.74 0.13
N VAL A 68 -29.16 -14.46 -0.21
CA VAL A 68 -29.34 -13.96 -1.57
C VAL A 68 -27.99 -13.45 -2.04
N SER A 69 -27.41 -14.10 -3.04
CA SER A 69 -26.17 -13.63 -3.69
C SER A 69 -26.54 -12.84 -4.93
N VAL A 70 -26.03 -11.61 -5.00
CA VAL A 70 -26.18 -10.72 -6.16
C VAL A 70 -24.78 -10.47 -6.71
N ALA A 71 -24.58 -10.78 -7.99
CA ALA A 71 -23.44 -10.31 -8.74
C ALA A 71 -23.90 -9.11 -9.58
N ALA A 72 -23.24 -7.98 -9.42
CA ALA A 72 -23.47 -6.79 -10.22
C ALA A 72 -22.14 -6.35 -10.83
N THR A 73 -22.20 -6.03 -12.12
CA THR A 73 -21.11 -5.39 -12.87
C THR A 73 -21.53 -3.95 -13.18
N GLY A 74 -20.70 -2.99 -12.79
CA GLY A 74 -20.84 -1.60 -13.19
C GLY A 74 -19.68 -1.20 -14.11
N THR A 75 -19.99 -0.42 -15.14
CA THR A 75 -19.00 0.23 -16.00
C THR A 75 -19.10 1.74 -15.81
N ALA A 76 -17.97 2.44 -15.94
CA ALA A 76 -17.93 3.89 -15.94
C ALA A 76 -17.00 4.33 -17.08
N ASP A 77 -17.51 5.21 -17.93
CA ASP A 77 -16.75 5.82 -19.02
C ASP A 77 -16.35 7.23 -18.59
N ALA A 78 -15.09 7.58 -18.76
CA ALA A 78 -14.55 8.92 -18.50
C ALA A 78 -13.77 9.38 -19.73
N THR A 79 -13.92 10.66 -20.08
CA THR A 79 -13.07 11.28 -21.09
C THR A 79 -11.75 11.66 -20.42
N PRO A 80 -10.60 11.22 -20.97
CA PRO A 80 -9.29 11.59 -20.43
C PRO A 80 -9.05 13.10 -20.59
N ASP A 81 -8.46 13.71 -19.58
CA ASP A 81 -8.15 15.14 -19.52
C ASP A 81 -6.67 15.44 -19.78
N ALA A 82 -5.80 14.43 -19.70
CA ALA A 82 -4.39 14.54 -20.02
C ALA A 82 -3.85 13.25 -20.67
N ALA A 83 -2.66 13.34 -21.25
CA ALA A 83 -1.92 12.20 -21.75
C ALA A 83 -0.48 12.22 -21.26
N ARG A 84 0.09 11.03 -21.14
CA ARG A 84 1.50 10.82 -20.85
C ARG A 84 2.19 10.36 -22.11
N ALA A 85 3.21 11.09 -22.53
CA ALA A 85 4.08 10.71 -23.62
C ALA A 85 5.41 10.18 -23.06
N SER A 86 5.88 9.06 -23.59
CA SER A 86 7.25 8.58 -23.37
C SER A 86 8.09 8.93 -24.58
N ILE A 87 9.18 9.68 -24.35
CA ILE A 87 10.11 10.13 -25.38
C ILE A 87 11.47 9.53 -25.05
N THR A 88 12.03 8.77 -25.98
CA THR A 88 13.38 8.25 -25.86
C THR A 88 14.32 8.99 -26.79
N ILE A 89 15.43 9.42 -26.22
CA ILE A 89 16.53 10.10 -26.88
C ILE A 89 17.68 9.12 -26.92
N GLU A 90 18.19 8.83 -28.12
CA GLU A 90 19.28 7.89 -28.33
C GLU A 90 20.33 8.50 -29.25
N THR A 91 21.58 8.44 -28.80
CA THR A 91 22.73 8.84 -29.61
C THR A 91 23.81 7.78 -29.51
N THR A 92 24.60 7.63 -30.58
CA THR A 92 25.71 6.69 -30.62
C THR A 92 26.96 7.41 -31.09
N ASP A 93 28.08 7.16 -30.41
CA ASP A 93 29.39 7.70 -30.76
C ASP A 93 30.43 6.56 -30.87
N PRO A 94 31.22 6.49 -31.96
CA PRO A 94 32.21 5.42 -32.15
C PRO A 94 33.47 5.60 -31.29
N ALA A 95 33.72 6.81 -30.76
CA ALA A 95 34.96 7.14 -30.07
C ALA A 95 34.88 6.90 -28.55
N SER A 96 33.80 7.33 -27.89
CA SER A 96 33.71 7.18 -26.43
C SER A 96 32.29 7.27 -25.85
N ALA A 97 32.11 6.65 -24.68
CA ALA A 97 30.89 6.78 -23.86
C ALA A 97 30.60 8.24 -23.45
N GLN A 98 31.65 9.01 -23.19
CA GLN A 98 31.54 10.41 -22.79
C GLN A 98 30.95 11.27 -23.92
N ALA A 99 31.46 11.10 -25.14
CA ALA A 99 30.96 11.81 -26.32
C ALA A 99 29.49 11.44 -26.63
N ALA A 100 29.13 10.16 -26.50
CA ALA A 100 27.73 9.72 -26.63
C ALA A 100 26.83 10.39 -25.56
N GLN A 101 27.28 10.46 -24.31
CA GLN A 101 26.51 11.11 -23.25
C GLN A 101 26.34 12.61 -23.47
N GLU A 102 27.39 13.31 -23.93
CA GLU A 102 27.33 14.75 -24.25
C GLU A 102 26.39 15.03 -25.43
N ALA A 103 26.42 14.19 -26.46
CA ALA A 103 25.48 14.26 -27.58
C ALA A 103 24.03 14.04 -27.13
N ALA A 104 23.79 13.04 -26.26
CA ALA A 104 22.47 12.81 -25.67
C ALA A 104 22.00 14.02 -24.86
N ALA A 105 22.86 14.62 -24.02
CA ALA A 105 22.52 15.79 -23.22
C ALA A 105 22.19 17.02 -24.08
N ALA A 106 22.92 17.23 -25.19
CA ALA A 106 22.62 18.28 -26.16
C ALA A 106 21.26 18.06 -26.83
N ALA A 107 20.98 16.84 -27.28
CA ALA A 107 19.68 16.47 -27.86
C ALA A 107 18.53 16.64 -26.86
N THR A 108 18.74 16.28 -25.60
CA THR A 108 17.77 16.49 -24.50
C THR A 108 17.48 17.97 -24.27
N THR A 109 18.48 18.83 -24.39
CA THR A 109 18.28 20.29 -24.27
C THR A 109 17.40 20.80 -25.40
N VAL A 110 17.65 20.38 -26.65
CA VAL A 110 16.81 20.73 -27.81
C VAL A 110 15.36 20.25 -27.62
N VAL A 111 15.17 19.03 -27.12
CA VAL A 111 13.84 18.49 -26.81
C VAL A 111 13.14 19.31 -25.73
N LEU A 112 13.84 19.63 -24.65
CA LEU A 112 13.30 20.40 -23.54
C LEU A 112 12.89 21.81 -23.98
N ASP A 113 13.71 22.46 -24.81
CA ASP A 113 13.40 23.78 -25.36
C ASP A 113 12.21 23.72 -26.34
N GLY A 114 12.12 22.69 -27.18
CA GLY A 114 10.97 22.46 -28.06
C GLY A 114 9.67 22.27 -27.27
N LEU A 115 9.71 21.50 -26.19
CA LEU A 115 8.57 21.30 -25.30
C LEU A 115 8.15 22.59 -24.59
N LYS A 116 9.10 23.41 -24.16
CA LYS A 116 8.83 24.73 -23.54
C LYS A 116 8.18 25.70 -24.51
N VAL A 117 8.68 25.77 -25.76
CA VAL A 117 8.09 26.61 -26.81
C VAL A 117 6.66 26.18 -27.12
N ALA A 118 6.39 24.88 -27.05
CA ALA A 118 5.05 24.31 -27.23
C ALA A 118 4.13 24.46 -26.00
N GLY A 119 4.59 25.10 -24.92
CA GLY A 119 3.77 25.40 -23.73
C GLY A 119 3.73 24.29 -22.67
N VAL A 120 4.63 23.32 -22.74
CA VAL A 120 4.77 22.30 -21.68
C VAL A 120 5.62 22.87 -20.55
N ASP A 121 5.10 22.84 -19.33
CA ASP A 121 5.83 23.29 -18.15
C ASP A 121 6.94 22.29 -17.77
N GLU A 122 8.05 22.78 -17.22
CA GLU A 122 9.14 21.91 -16.71
C GLU A 122 8.65 20.92 -15.64
N LYS A 123 7.65 21.28 -14.83
CA LYS A 123 7.03 20.38 -13.84
C LYS A 123 6.37 19.15 -14.46
N ASP A 124 5.98 19.25 -15.72
CA ASP A 124 5.28 18.20 -16.45
C ASP A 124 6.28 17.32 -17.24
N ILE A 125 7.59 17.56 -17.09
CA ILE A 125 8.66 16.81 -17.75
C ILE A 125 9.51 16.12 -16.68
N ALA A 126 9.60 14.79 -16.75
CA ALA A 126 10.39 13.98 -15.84
C ALA A 126 11.39 13.11 -16.60
N THR A 127 12.65 13.09 -16.18
CA THR A 127 13.61 12.09 -16.67
C THR A 127 13.37 10.78 -15.93
N GLN A 128 13.09 9.70 -16.66
CA GLN A 128 12.90 8.37 -16.07
C GLN A 128 14.20 7.60 -15.92
N ALA A 129 14.98 7.50 -17.00
CA ALA A 129 16.18 6.68 -17.04
C ALA A 129 17.23 7.28 -17.96
N VAL A 130 18.50 7.09 -17.59
CA VAL A 130 19.67 7.37 -18.43
C VAL A 130 20.54 6.13 -18.40
N ASN A 131 20.91 5.63 -19.57
CA ASN A 131 21.77 4.48 -19.72
C ASN A 131 22.85 4.77 -20.75
N VAL A 132 24.09 4.36 -20.46
CA VAL A 132 25.21 4.49 -21.38
C VAL A 132 25.96 3.17 -21.39
N GLY A 133 26.18 2.62 -22.58
CA GLY A 133 26.81 1.32 -22.72
C GLY A 133 27.44 1.10 -24.10
N PRO A 134 28.33 0.10 -24.22
CA PRO A 134 28.89 -0.28 -25.51
C PRO A 134 27.79 -0.83 -26.43
N ALA A 135 27.81 -0.40 -27.69
CA ALA A 135 26.99 -0.92 -28.77
C ALA A 135 27.83 -1.90 -29.60
N TYR A 136 27.28 -3.09 -29.84
CA TYR A 136 27.93 -4.13 -30.63
C TYR A 136 27.09 -4.43 -31.88
N ASP A 137 27.77 -4.71 -32.98
CA ASP A 137 27.19 -5.31 -34.17
C ASP A 137 27.48 -6.82 -34.15
N TYR A 138 26.44 -7.60 -34.47
CA TYR A 138 26.46 -9.04 -34.49
C TYR A 138 26.32 -9.50 -35.94
N THR A 139 27.42 -10.03 -36.47
CA THR A 139 27.47 -10.56 -37.82
C THR A 139 26.78 -11.93 -37.90
N SER A 140 26.20 -12.26 -39.06
CA SER A 140 25.52 -13.55 -39.30
C SER A 140 26.45 -14.77 -39.14
N GLU A 141 27.77 -14.55 -39.19
CA GLU A 141 28.81 -15.56 -39.02
C GLU A 141 29.21 -15.77 -37.54
N GLY A 142 28.56 -15.06 -36.59
CA GLY A 142 28.76 -15.25 -35.15
C GLY A 142 29.82 -14.34 -34.51
N GLY A 143 30.39 -13.39 -35.25
CA GLY A 143 31.31 -12.39 -34.71
C GLY A 143 30.60 -11.21 -34.06
N GLN A 144 31.14 -10.71 -32.94
CA GLN A 144 30.71 -9.49 -32.24
C GLN A 144 31.76 -8.39 -32.43
N THR A 145 31.39 -7.28 -33.07
CA THR A 145 32.29 -6.13 -33.25
C THR A 145 31.75 -4.94 -32.47
N LEU A 146 32.60 -4.28 -31.67
CA LEU A 146 32.24 -3.03 -31.01
C LEU A 146 32.09 -1.93 -32.07
N ILE A 147 30.90 -1.36 -32.19
CA ILE A 147 30.61 -0.27 -33.14
C ILE A 147 30.69 1.11 -32.48
N GLY A 148 30.64 1.17 -31.15
CA GLY A 148 30.75 2.42 -30.41
C GLY A 148 30.09 2.33 -29.04
N TYR A 149 29.70 3.48 -28.53
CA TYR A 149 28.96 3.64 -27.29
C TYR A 149 27.63 4.32 -27.57
N ARG A 150 26.58 3.80 -26.95
CA ARG A 150 25.22 4.30 -27.07
C ARG A 150 24.82 4.91 -25.75
N ALA A 151 24.28 6.12 -25.81
CA ALA A 151 23.64 6.79 -24.71
C ALA A 151 22.14 6.89 -25.01
N THR A 152 21.33 6.42 -24.07
CA THR A 152 19.86 6.42 -24.15
C THR A 152 19.32 7.14 -22.93
N GLN A 153 18.42 8.10 -23.15
CA GLN A 153 17.70 8.82 -22.10
C GLN A 153 16.20 8.77 -22.39
N THR A 154 15.41 8.36 -21.40
CA THR A 154 13.96 8.33 -21.51
C THR A 154 13.35 9.43 -20.66
N LEU A 155 12.51 10.24 -21.29
CA LEU A 155 11.74 11.32 -20.70
C LEU A 155 10.26 10.92 -20.68
N THR A 156 9.57 11.37 -19.65
CA THR A 156 8.12 11.27 -19.54
C THR A 156 7.55 12.67 -19.47
N VAL A 157 6.66 12.95 -20.41
CA VAL A 157 6.03 14.27 -20.57
C VAL A 157 4.55 14.14 -20.31
N THR A 158 4.01 15.00 -19.46
CA THR A 158 2.58 15.11 -19.18
C THR A 158 1.98 16.22 -20.02
N LEU A 159 1.13 15.85 -20.98
CA LEU A 159 0.44 16.76 -21.88
C LEU A 159 -0.97 16.98 -21.34
N ARG A 160 -1.24 18.19 -20.86
CA ARG A 160 -2.56 18.59 -20.32
C ARG A 160 -3.52 19.06 -21.40
N ASP A 161 -3.00 19.45 -22.55
CA ASP A 161 -3.79 19.82 -23.72
C ASP A 161 -3.69 18.70 -24.77
N LEU A 162 -4.71 17.84 -24.80
CA LEU A 162 -4.80 16.74 -25.76
C LEU A 162 -5.04 17.21 -27.19
N ALA A 163 -5.58 18.41 -27.40
CA ALA A 163 -5.85 18.93 -28.74
C ALA A 163 -4.56 19.36 -29.43
N THR A 164 -3.58 19.84 -28.67
CA THR A 164 -2.27 20.27 -29.19
C THR A 164 -1.17 19.22 -29.04
N ALA A 165 -1.41 18.15 -28.27
CA ALA A 165 -0.45 17.08 -27.98
C ALA A 165 0.30 16.55 -29.22
N GLY A 166 -0.44 16.20 -30.29
CA GLY A 166 0.16 15.69 -31.53
C GLY A 166 1.10 16.70 -32.20
N ALA A 167 0.62 17.94 -32.39
CA ALA A 167 1.41 19.00 -33.00
C ALA A 167 2.66 19.37 -32.17
N THR A 168 2.52 19.37 -30.84
CA THR A 168 3.64 19.57 -29.91
C THR A 168 4.70 18.49 -30.09
N LEU A 169 4.31 17.22 -30.08
CA LEU A 169 5.22 16.10 -30.26
C LEU A 169 5.88 16.10 -31.64
N ASP A 170 5.14 16.40 -32.71
CA ASP A 170 5.68 16.53 -34.06
C ASP A 170 6.72 17.66 -34.14
N SER A 171 6.47 18.80 -33.49
CA SER A 171 7.43 19.92 -33.48
C SER A 171 8.75 19.54 -32.81
N VAL A 172 8.68 18.77 -31.72
CA VAL A 172 9.84 18.30 -30.96
C VAL A 172 10.65 17.29 -31.75
N VAL A 173 9.98 16.32 -32.40
CA VAL A 173 10.64 15.34 -33.26
C VAL A 173 11.32 16.02 -34.44
N ASN A 174 10.66 17.01 -35.06
CA ASN A 174 11.25 17.77 -36.16
C ASN A 174 12.47 18.61 -35.71
N ALA A 175 12.44 19.16 -34.49
CA ALA A 175 13.55 19.95 -33.95
C ALA A 175 14.76 19.08 -33.57
N ALA A 176 14.51 17.92 -32.96
CA ALA A 176 15.57 17.03 -32.46
C ALA A 176 16.06 16.01 -33.49
N GLY A 177 15.31 15.81 -34.57
CA GLY A 177 15.68 14.96 -35.70
C GLY A 177 15.80 13.48 -35.32
N ASN A 178 16.82 12.82 -35.87
CA ASN A 178 16.98 11.36 -35.78
C ASN A 178 17.36 10.84 -34.39
N ALA A 179 17.70 11.73 -33.44
CA ALA A 179 18.09 11.33 -32.09
C ALA A 179 16.89 10.99 -31.20
N VAL A 180 15.66 11.27 -31.64
CA VAL A 180 14.47 11.20 -30.79
C VAL A 180 13.42 10.29 -31.39
N ARG A 181 12.78 9.50 -30.53
CA ARG A 181 11.61 8.70 -30.85
C ARG A 181 10.56 8.80 -29.75
N ILE A 182 9.30 8.65 -30.13
CA ILE A 182 8.17 8.57 -29.21
C ILE A 182 7.83 7.10 -29.03
N ASP A 183 7.86 6.61 -27.79
CA ASP A 183 7.58 5.21 -27.46
C ASP A 183 6.08 4.97 -27.26
N SER A 184 5.42 5.87 -26.53
CA SER A 184 3.99 5.77 -26.22
C SER A 184 3.36 7.15 -26.03
N LEU A 185 2.06 7.21 -26.30
CA LEU A 185 1.17 8.32 -25.94
C LEU A 185 -0.10 7.71 -25.35
N GLU A 186 -0.22 7.80 -24.03
CA GLU A 186 -1.27 7.13 -23.27
C GLU A 186 -2.13 8.18 -22.54
N PRO A 187 -3.42 8.31 -22.90
CA PRO A 187 -4.34 9.15 -22.15
C PRO A 187 -4.64 8.56 -20.76
N PHE A 188 -4.84 9.40 -19.76
CA PHE A 188 -5.17 8.98 -18.39
C PHE A 188 -6.23 9.88 -17.75
#